data_AF-A0A2D5GDC0-F1
#
_entry.id   AF-A0A2D5GDC0-F1
#
_cell.length_a   1.000
_cell.length_b   1.000
_cell.length_c   1.000
_cell.angle_alpha   90.00
_cell.angle_beta   90.00
_cell.angle_gamma   90.00
#
_symmetry.space_group_name_H-M   'P 1'
#
loop_
_entity.id
_entity.type
_entity.pdbx_description
1 polymer ?
#
loop_
_entity_poly.entity_id
_entity_poly.type
_entity_poly.pdbx_seq_one_letter_code
_entity_poly.pdbx_strand_id
1 'polypeptide(L)'
;MADTGFDAKDFRRALSQFPTGVTVITTLDAEGNPVGVTASSFNSVSIEPALVLWSIDKGAHSLEAFEKAEYFAVNVLGREQVATSNRFASRGEDKFKDVAYKSGLGNAPILDDYAAQFECKTWAVYEGGDHLILVGEVKDYRYNDATSPLVFARGSYAVSVQHPEMVKAPLMDEAGDFVGDYLLYLLRETYSRHSAKLYPKLQEQCDVNPEEWRIMVRLADKGNLSIADLSAMVMQPEVALRQTADWLVEKGYVAYADNATLTITEHGKEIGQKLQAIAHAEEAELLSALPEEQSRQLKDNLKALLEKMA
;
A
#
# COMPACT_ATOMS: atom_id res chain seq x y z
N MET A 1 -2.56 24.16 19.73
CA MET A 1 -1.74 23.17 19.02
C MET A 1 -0.30 23.63 19.15
N ALA A 2 0.61 22.75 19.57
CA ALA A 2 2.03 23.09 19.53
C ALA A 2 2.43 23.19 18.06
N ASP A 3 2.85 24.39 17.65
CA ASP A 3 3.37 24.66 16.32
C ASP A 3 4.71 23.95 16.19
N THR A 4 4.72 22.78 15.58
CA THR A 4 5.93 21.97 15.39
C THR A 4 6.91 22.61 14.41
N GLY A 5 6.55 23.74 13.77
CA GLY A 5 7.40 24.44 12.79
C GLY A 5 7.62 23.68 11.48
N PHE A 6 7.06 22.47 11.35
CA PHE A 6 7.14 21.62 10.16
C PHE A 6 5.74 21.27 9.66
N ASP A 7 5.57 21.19 8.34
CA ASP A 7 4.30 20.85 7.69
C ASP A 7 3.88 19.40 8.01
N ALA A 8 2.64 19.24 8.46
CA ALA A 8 2.08 17.95 8.83
C ALA A 8 1.96 16.98 7.63
N LYS A 9 1.75 17.50 6.40
CA LYS A 9 1.71 16.65 5.20
C LYS A 9 3.10 16.11 4.88
N ASP A 10 4.12 16.97 4.90
CA ASP A 10 5.52 16.56 4.73
C ASP A 10 5.95 15.54 5.80
N PHE A 11 5.62 15.77 7.08
CA PHE A 11 5.92 14.82 8.15
C PHE A 11 5.26 13.45 7.94
N ARG A 12 3.98 13.41 7.52
CA ARG A 12 3.31 12.15 7.16
C ARG A 12 3.97 11.44 5.98
N ARG A 13 4.46 12.20 4.99
CA ARG A 13 5.22 11.63 3.87
C ARG A 13 6.51 10.98 4.37
N ALA A 14 7.23 11.62 5.29
CA ALA A 14 8.41 11.02 5.91
C ALA A 14 8.08 9.72 6.67
N LEU A 15 7.00 9.71 7.46
CA LEU A 15 6.53 8.51 8.16
C LEU A 15 6.17 7.37 7.19
N SER A 16 5.59 7.69 6.03
CA SER A 16 5.19 6.70 5.01
C SER A 16 6.37 5.95 4.36
N GLN A 17 7.62 6.39 4.60
CA GLN A 17 8.82 5.66 4.18
C GLN A 17 9.08 4.39 4.98
N PHE A 18 8.46 4.24 6.16
CA PHE A 18 8.51 3.01 6.95
C PHE A 18 7.34 2.09 6.55
N PRO A 19 7.58 1.04 5.74
CA PRO A 19 6.51 0.13 5.34
C PRO A 19 5.98 -0.67 6.53
N THR A 20 4.68 -0.91 6.57
CA THR A 20 4.04 -1.71 7.61
C THR A 20 3.18 -2.81 7.00
N GLY A 21 2.85 -3.82 7.80
CA GLY A 21 1.66 -4.62 7.53
C GLY A 21 0.39 -3.79 7.69
N VAL A 22 -0.73 -4.32 7.20
CA VAL A 22 -2.06 -3.74 7.43
C VAL A 22 -2.84 -4.62 8.40
N THR A 23 -3.46 -4.01 9.40
CA THR A 23 -4.28 -4.71 10.38
C THR A 23 -5.70 -4.16 10.41
N VAL A 24 -6.67 -5.00 10.79
CA VAL A 24 -7.98 -4.56 11.28
C VAL A 24 -8.06 -4.93 12.75
N ILE A 25 -8.17 -3.92 13.61
CA ILE A 25 -8.37 -4.10 15.04
C ILE A 25 -9.86 -4.15 15.31
N THR A 26 -10.31 -5.09 16.13
CA THR A 26 -11.73 -5.36 16.38
C THR A 26 -12.02 -5.51 17.87
N THR A 27 -13.19 -5.05 18.29
CA THR A 27 -13.72 -5.20 19.64
C THR A 27 -15.25 -5.12 19.60
N LEU A 28 -15.90 -5.06 20.75
CA LEU A 28 -17.33 -4.77 20.88
C LEU A 28 -17.53 -3.38 21.51
N ASP A 29 -18.58 -2.67 21.11
CA ASP A 29 -19.04 -1.48 21.82
C ASP A 29 -19.77 -1.83 23.14
N ALA A 30 -20.25 -0.81 23.85
CA ALA A 30 -20.95 -0.99 25.13
C ALA A 30 -22.27 -1.75 24.99
N GLU A 31 -22.88 -1.72 23.81
CA GLU A 31 -24.11 -2.42 23.45
C GLU A 31 -23.85 -3.85 22.95
N GLY A 32 -22.58 -4.24 22.77
CA GLY A 32 -22.17 -5.56 22.29
C GLY A 32 -22.13 -5.69 20.76
N ASN A 33 -22.22 -4.59 20.02
CA ASN A 33 -22.09 -4.61 18.56
C ASN A 33 -20.61 -4.64 18.14
N PRO A 34 -20.29 -5.31 17.02
CA PRO A 34 -18.92 -5.40 16.53
C PRO A 34 -18.41 -4.06 16.00
N VAL A 35 -17.22 -3.67 16.46
CA VAL A 35 -16.50 -2.47 16.03
C VAL A 35 -15.15 -2.86 15.46
N GLY A 36 -14.75 -2.19 14.38
CA GLY A 36 -13.51 -2.49 13.68
C GLY A 36 -12.88 -1.27 13.02
N VAL A 37 -11.55 -1.20 13.06
CA VAL A 37 -10.76 -0.11 12.47
C VAL A 37 -9.52 -0.65 11.78
N THR A 38 -9.27 -0.17 10.56
CA THR A 38 -8.00 -0.44 9.87
C THR A 38 -6.89 0.38 10.53
N ALA A 39 -5.77 -0.26 10.88
CA ALA A 39 -4.61 0.38 11.47
C ALA A 39 -3.30 -0.14 10.84
N SER A 40 -2.39 0.78 10.55
CA SER A 40 -0.99 0.51 10.18
C SER A 40 -0.01 0.84 11.32
N SER A 41 -0.51 1.35 12.45
CA SER A 41 0.28 1.72 13.64
C SER A 41 0.64 0.53 14.55
N PHE A 42 0.22 -0.69 14.18
CA PHE A 42 0.47 -1.90 14.94
C PHE A 42 1.97 -2.25 15.00
N ASN A 43 2.46 -2.65 16.18
CA ASN A 43 3.81 -3.20 16.34
C ASN A 43 3.93 -4.14 17.55
N SER A 44 4.94 -5.01 17.55
CA SER A 44 5.31 -5.83 18.72
C SER A 44 6.08 -5.01 19.75
N VAL A 45 5.86 -5.27 21.04
CA VAL A 45 6.51 -4.56 22.15
C VAL A 45 7.40 -5.48 22.96
N SER A 46 6.89 -6.65 23.36
CA SER A 46 7.58 -7.56 24.27
C SER A 46 7.22 -9.01 23.98
N ILE A 47 8.15 -9.91 24.26
CA ILE A 47 7.93 -11.36 24.20
C ILE A 47 7.47 -11.92 25.55
N GLU A 48 8.00 -11.40 26.67
CA GLU A 48 7.62 -11.84 28.02
C GLU A 48 7.48 -10.64 28.99
N PRO A 49 6.24 -10.27 29.37
CA PRO A 49 4.96 -10.78 28.85
C PRO A 49 4.80 -10.46 27.35
N ALA A 50 3.97 -11.24 26.65
CA ALA A 50 3.73 -11.06 25.21
C ALA A 50 2.87 -9.82 24.97
N LEU A 51 3.48 -8.71 24.57
CA LEU A 51 2.83 -7.41 24.40
C LEU A 51 2.92 -6.93 22.96
N VAL A 52 1.82 -6.37 22.48
CA VAL A 52 1.70 -5.63 21.22
C VAL A 52 1.10 -4.26 21.48
N LEU A 53 1.29 -3.31 20.56
CA LEU A 53 0.63 -2.01 20.62
C LEU A 53 0.08 -1.59 19.27
N TRP A 54 -0.83 -0.61 19.31
CA TRP A 54 -1.28 0.16 18.16
C TRP A 54 -1.80 1.51 18.64
N SER A 55 -2.17 2.39 17.71
CA SER A 55 -2.67 3.73 18.04
C SER A 55 -3.95 4.06 17.29
N ILE A 56 -4.92 4.64 18.01
CA ILE A 56 -6.22 5.09 17.50
C ILE A 56 -6.35 6.62 17.58
N ASP A 57 -6.85 7.24 16.52
CA ASP A 57 -7.11 8.67 16.43
C ASP A 57 -8.20 9.08 17.44
N LYS A 58 -8.00 10.16 18.19
CA LYS A 58 -8.98 10.64 19.19
C LYS A 58 -10.28 11.20 18.59
N GLY A 59 -10.32 11.43 17.28
CA GLY A 59 -11.51 11.76 16.51
C GLY A 59 -12.21 10.54 15.91
N ALA A 60 -11.73 9.31 16.14
CA ALA A 60 -12.36 8.12 15.62
C ALA A 60 -13.71 7.85 16.32
N HIS A 61 -14.75 7.53 15.54
CA HIS A 61 -16.06 7.14 16.09
C HIS A 61 -15.99 5.89 16.99
N SER A 62 -15.02 5.01 16.75
CA SER A 62 -14.78 3.80 17.53
C SER A 62 -13.91 4.02 18.77
N LEU A 63 -13.49 5.26 19.07
CA LEU A 63 -12.56 5.55 20.17
C LEU A 63 -13.06 4.99 21.50
N GLU A 64 -14.30 5.32 21.87
CA GLU A 64 -14.87 4.94 23.17
C GLU A 64 -14.95 3.41 23.35
N ALA A 65 -15.26 2.69 22.28
CA ALA A 65 -15.30 1.22 22.30
C ALA A 65 -13.91 0.64 22.62
N PHE A 66 -12.85 1.12 21.95
CA PHE A 66 -11.49 0.63 22.19
C PHE A 66 -10.88 1.13 23.50
N GLU A 67 -11.15 2.37 23.91
CA GLU A 67 -10.66 2.91 25.18
C GLU A 67 -11.17 2.11 26.39
N LYS A 68 -12.42 1.61 26.30
CA LYS A 68 -13.08 0.84 27.37
C LYS A 68 -13.01 -0.67 27.17
N ALA A 69 -12.47 -1.16 26.05
CA ALA A 69 -12.43 -2.58 25.74
C ALA A 69 -11.54 -3.34 26.72
N GLU A 70 -12.08 -4.39 27.35
CA GLU A 70 -11.24 -5.36 28.09
C GLU A 70 -10.47 -6.28 27.13
N TYR A 71 -11.08 -6.62 25.99
CA TYR A 71 -10.49 -7.49 24.97
C TYR A 71 -10.63 -6.88 23.57
N PHE A 72 -9.60 -7.10 22.76
CA PHE A 72 -9.63 -6.75 21.33
C PHE A 72 -8.84 -7.80 20.54
N ALA A 73 -9.14 -7.93 19.26
CA ALA A 73 -8.38 -8.77 18.35
C ALA A 73 -7.65 -7.93 17.30
N VAL A 74 -6.45 -8.36 16.93
CA VAL A 74 -5.66 -7.78 15.85
C VAL A 74 -5.69 -8.76 14.68
N ASN A 75 -6.22 -8.34 13.54
CA ASN A 75 -6.31 -9.15 12.32
C ASN A 75 -5.31 -8.61 11.29
N VAL A 76 -4.16 -9.24 11.14
CA VAL A 76 -3.17 -8.91 10.09
C VAL A 76 -3.69 -9.41 8.75
N LEU A 77 -3.89 -8.50 7.81
CA LEU A 77 -4.50 -8.78 6.53
C LEU A 77 -3.52 -9.44 5.55
N GLY A 78 -4.03 -10.38 4.76
CA GLY A 78 -3.37 -10.95 3.60
C GLY A 78 -3.46 -10.06 2.36
N ARG A 79 -2.56 -10.26 1.40
CA ARG A 79 -2.43 -9.47 0.16
C ARG A 79 -3.72 -9.30 -0.64
N GLU A 80 -4.64 -10.26 -0.59
CA GLU A 80 -5.91 -10.20 -1.32
C GLU A 80 -6.99 -9.38 -0.60
N GLN A 81 -6.75 -8.95 0.65
CA GLN A 81 -7.75 -8.30 1.51
C GLN A 81 -7.75 -6.76 1.42
N VAL A 82 -7.36 -6.19 0.27
CA VAL A 82 -7.43 -4.74 0.02
C VAL A 82 -8.84 -4.18 0.23
N ALA A 83 -9.86 -4.91 -0.22
CA ALA A 83 -11.26 -4.52 -0.04
C ALA A 83 -11.66 -4.45 1.45
N THR A 84 -11.22 -5.43 2.25
CA THR A 84 -11.42 -5.45 3.71
C THR A 84 -10.75 -4.25 4.37
N SER A 85 -9.49 -3.98 4.03
CA SER A 85 -8.75 -2.82 4.54
C SER A 85 -9.50 -1.50 4.27
N ASN A 86 -9.94 -1.29 3.02
CA ASN A 86 -10.67 -0.09 2.63
C ASN A 86 -12.02 0.04 3.35
N ARG A 87 -12.74 -1.07 3.53
CA ARG A 87 -14.02 -1.11 4.24
C ARG A 87 -13.85 -0.65 5.69
N PHE A 88 -12.89 -1.22 6.41
CA PHE A 88 -12.67 -0.88 7.83
C PHE A 88 -12.01 0.48 8.05
N ALA A 89 -11.35 1.05 7.04
CA ALA A 89 -10.80 2.41 7.04
C ALA A 89 -11.87 3.50 6.77
N SER A 90 -12.98 3.14 6.10
CA SER A 90 -14.03 4.10 5.73
C SER A 90 -14.81 4.66 6.93
N ARG A 91 -15.47 5.81 6.72
CA ARG A 91 -16.46 6.38 7.65
C ARG A 91 -17.84 5.93 7.17
N GLY A 92 -18.58 5.17 7.97
CA GLY A 92 -19.90 4.64 7.60
C GLY A 92 -20.46 3.66 8.62
N GLU A 93 -21.77 3.45 8.56
CA GLU A 93 -22.50 2.50 9.40
C GLU A 93 -22.36 1.07 8.87
N ASP A 94 -22.34 0.10 9.79
CA ASP A 94 -22.32 -1.36 9.57
C ASP A 94 -21.15 -1.92 8.71
N LYS A 95 -19.92 -1.67 9.18
CA LYS A 95 -18.67 -2.20 8.57
C LYS A 95 -18.59 -3.73 8.55
N PHE A 96 -19.36 -4.41 9.39
CA PHE A 96 -19.38 -5.86 9.51
C PHE A 96 -20.44 -6.53 8.63
N LYS A 97 -21.29 -5.75 7.96
CA LYS A 97 -22.25 -6.27 6.99
C LYS A 97 -21.54 -7.12 5.93
N ASP A 98 -21.99 -8.35 5.76
CA ASP A 98 -21.43 -9.33 4.81
C ASP A 98 -19.93 -9.64 5.04
N VAL A 99 -19.40 -9.37 6.25
CA VAL A 99 -18.05 -9.81 6.65
C VAL A 99 -18.20 -11.09 7.45
N ALA A 100 -17.52 -12.15 7.02
CA ALA A 100 -17.43 -13.38 7.81
C ALA A 100 -16.46 -13.17 8.98
N TYR A 101 -16.95 -13.40 10.21
CA TYR A 101 -16.15 -13.37 11.42
C TYR A 101 -16.68 -14.36 12.45
N LYS A 102 -15.82 -14.70 13.41
CA LYS A 102 -16.12 -15.55 14.57
C LYS A 102 -15.90 -14.77 15.86
N SER A 103 -16.48 -15.23 16.96
CA SER A 103 -16.26 -14.64 18.29
C SER A 103 -14.96 -15.19 18.87
N GLY A 104 -14.02 -14.30 19.16
CA GLY A 104 -12.80 -14.59 19.89
C GLY A 104 -12.92 -14.42 21.41
N LEU A 105 -11.78 -14.23 22.05
CA LEU A 105 -11.64 -13.86 23.45
C LEU A 105 -12.44 -12.59 23.76
N GLY A 106 -13.25 -12.63 24.82
CA GLY A 106 -14.13 -11.51 25.17
C GLY A 106 -15.20 -11.20 24.11
N ASN A 107 -15.48 -12.14 23.20
CA ASN A 107 -16.34 -11.99 22.03
C ASN A 107 -15.85 -10.96 21.00
N ALA A 108 -14.59 -10.51 21.08
CA ALA A 108 -14.01 -9.64 20.07
C ALA A 108 -14.07 -10.34 18.69
N PRO A 109 -14.58 -9.67 17.63
CA PRO A 109 -14.71 -10.29 16.31
C PRO A 109 -13.36 -10.70 15.72
N ILE A 110 -13.27 -11.88 15.13
CA ILE A 110 -12.07 -12.31 14.43
C ILE A 110 -12.42 -12.72 13.00
N LEU A 111 -11.73 -12.13 12.03
CA LEU A 111 -12.01 -12.31 10.61
C LEU A 111 -11.63 -13.72 10.14
N ASP A 112 -12.34 -14.31 9.17
CA ASP A 112 -12.01 -15.66 8.70
C ASP A 112 -10.71 -15.72 7.87
N ASP A 113 -10.43 -14.68 7.09
CA ASP A 113 -9.22 -14.56 6.29
C ASP A 113 -8.18 -13.68 6.99
N TYR A 114 -6.95 -14.18 7.08
CA TYR A 114 -5.84 -13.49 7.76
C TYR A 114 -4.48 -14.01 7.32
N ALA A 115 -3.46 -13.17 7.43
CA ALA A 115 -2.07 -13.59 7.48
C ALA A 115 -1.66 -13.99 8.91
N ALA A 116 -2.11 -13.22 9.91
CA ALA A 116 -1.93 -13.52 11.33
C ALA A 116 -3.03 -12.88 12.18
N GLN A 117 -3.29 -13.45 13.35
CA GLN A 117 -4.28 -12.96 14.31
C GLN A 117 -3.75 -13.04 15.73
N PHE A 118 -4.07 -12.03 16.53
CA PHE A 118 -3.71 -11.95 17.94
C PHE A 118 -4.95 -11.58 18.75
N GLU A 119 -5.26 -12.35 19.77
CA GLU A 119 -6.34 -12.10 20.71
C GLU A 119 -5.75 -11.51 21.98
N CYS A 120 -6.12 -10.26 22.27
CA CYS A 120 -5.46 -9.45 23.26
C CYS A 120 -6.40 -9.13 24.42
N LYS A 121 -5.88 -9.18 25.64
CA LYS A 121 -6.44 -8.45 26.78
C LYS A 121 -5.81 -7.07 26.83
N THR A 122 -6.60 -6.01 27.02
CA THR A 122 -6.07 -4.66 27.19
C THR A 122 -5.16 -4.62 28.41
N TRP A 123 -3.90 -4.27 28.18
CA TRP A 123 -2.87 -4.17 29.20
C TRP A 123 -2.78 -2.76 29.76
N ALA A 124 -2.74 -1.76 28.88
CA ALA A 124 -2.70 -0.34 29.24
C ALA A 124 -3.13 0.54 28.07
N VAL A 125 -3.61 1.74 28.39
CA VAL A 125 -3.92 2.81 27.43
C VAL A 125 -3.12 4.05 27.83
N TYR A 126 -2.39 4.63 26.89
CA TYR A 126 -1.55 5.81 27.11
C TYR A 126 -1.93 6.97 26.19
N GLU A 127 -1.69 8.17 26.68
CA GLU A 127 -1.77 9.39 25.87
C GLU A 127 -0.66 9.41 24.80
N GLY A 128 -1.03 9.64 23.55
CA GLY A 128 -0.13 9.66 22.38
C GLY A 128 -0.33 10.90 21.50
N GLY A 129 -0.48 12.08 22.10
CA GLY A 129 -0.77 13.32 21.37
C GLY A 129 -2.22 13.36 20.87
N ASP A 130 -2.42 13.38 19.55
CA ASP A 130 -3.75 13.30 18.91
C ASP A 130 -4.30 11.86 18.81
N HIS A 131 -3.53 10.88 19.27
CA HIS A 131 -3.93 9.47 19.37
C HIS A 131 -3.93 8.96 20.82
N LEU A 132 -4.62 7.84 21.05
CA LEU A 132 -4.37 6.95 22.19
C LEU A 132 -3.50 5.78 21.74
N ILE A 133 -2.55 5.37 22.59
CA ILE A 133 -1.73 4.18 22.39
C ILE A 133 -2.31 3.05 23.23
N LEU A 134 -2.81 2.01 22.58
CA LEU A 134 -3.32 0.83 23.25
C LEU A 134 -2.24 -0.25 23.26
N VAL A 135 -1.95 -0.78 24.44
CA VAL A 135 -1.08 -1.94 24.63
C VAL A 135 -1.97 -3.13 24.98
N GLY A 136 -1.81 -4.23 24.25
CA GLY A 136 -2.51 -5.49 24.49
C GLY A 136 -1.54 -6.57 24.91
N GLU A 137 -1.93 -7.35 25.92
CA GLU A 137 -1.27 -8.62 26.25
C GLU A 137 -1.90 -9.74 25.42
N VAL A 138 -1.10 -10.37 24.59
CA VAL A 138 -1.53 -11.46 23.71
C VAL A 138 -1.82 -12.70 24.55
N LYS A 139 -3.06 -13.19 24.47
CA LYS A 139 -3.53 -14.38 25.19
C LYS A 139 -3.64 -15.60 24.28
N ASP A 140 -3.93 -15.38 23.00
CA ASP A 140 -3.92 -16.41 21.97
C ASP A 140 -3.49 -15.79 20.62
N TYR A 141 -2.95 -16.61 19.72
CA TYR A 141 -2.53 -16.16 18.40
C TYR A 141 -2.54 -17.29 17.37
N ARG A 142 -2.63 -16.92 16.09
CA ARG A 142 -2.52 -17.84 14.95
C ARG A 142 -1.99 -17.14 13.71
N TYR A 143 -1.49 -17.91 12.77
CA TYR A 143 -0.92 -17.40 11.52
C TYR A 143 -1.17 -18.38 10.37
N ASN A 144 -1.05 -17.88 9.15
CA ASN A 144 -1.23 -18.65 7.93
C ASN A 144 -0.04 -18.42 6.99
N ASP A 145 0.92 -19.35 6.99
CA ASP A 145 2.13 -19.28 6.16
C ASP A 145 1.83 -19.27 4.65
N ALA A 146 0.66 -19.76 4.23
CA ALA A 146 0.26 -19.75 2.83
C ALA A 146 -0.22 -18.35 2.35
N THR A 147 -0.47 -17.42 3.28
CA THR A 147 -0.98 -16.09 2.98
C THR A 147 0.11 -15.04 3.14
N SER A 148 0.58 -14.48 2.03
CA SER A 148 1.48 -13.31 2.10
C SER A 148 0.74 -12.10 2.69
N PRO A 149 1.37 -11.32 3.58
CA PRO A 149 0.74 -10.17 4.21
C PRO A 149 0.51 -9.03 3.21
N LEU A 150 -0.55 -8.25 3.43
CA LEU A 150 -0.77 -6.97 2.78
C LEU A 150 0.20 -5.94 3.36
N VAL A 151 0.95 -5.26 2.49
CA VAL A 151 1.90 -4.21 2.88
C VAL A 151 1.30 -2.84 2.56
N PHE A 152 1.56 -1.85 3.40
CA PHE A 152 1.28 -0.46 3.13
C PHE A 152 2.56 0.37 3.22
N ALA A 153 2.86 1.10 2.16
CA ALA A 153 4.06 1.92 2.06
C ALA A 153 3.78 3.11 1.14
N ARG A 154 4.32 4.29 1.48
CA ARG A 154 4.20 5.51 0.65
C ARG A 154 2.77 5.85 0.23
N GLY A 155 1.82 5.61 1.13
CA GLY A 155 0.41 5.86 0.89
C GLY A 155 -0.30 4.81 0.02
N SER A 156 0.36 3.74 -0.44
CA SER A 156 -0.22 2.73 -1.33
C SER A 156 -0.10 1.31 -0.77
N TYR A 157 -1.00 0.42 -1.19
CA TYR A 157 -0.85 -1.01 -0.93
C TYR A 157 0.27 -1.59 -1.80
N ALA A 158 1.00 -2.53 -1.21
CA ALA A 158 2.09 -3.25 -1.83
C ALA A 158 2.05 -4.72 -1.42
N VAL A 159 2.89 -5.52 -2.06
CA VAL A 159 3.17 -6.89 -1.68
C VAL A 159 4.62 -7.01 -1.24
N SER A 160 4.87 -7.83 -0.23
CA SER A 160 6.24 -8.20 0.11
C SER A 160 6.81 -9.09 -1.00
N VAL A 161 7.91 -8.66 -1.59
CA VAL A 161 8.73 -9.52 -2.47
C VAL A 161 10.02 -9.85 -1.73
N GLN A 162 10.55 -11.06 -1.91
CA GLN A 162 11.88 -11.38 -1.41
C GLN A 162 12.91 -10.43 -2.02
N HIS A 163 13.79 -9.89 -1.18
CA HIS A 163 14.81 -8.94 -1.61
C HIS A 163 15.70 -9.58 -2.70
N PRO A 164 16.01 -8.88 -3.81
CA PRO A 164 16.79 -9.45 -4.91
C PRO A 164 18.14 -10.02 -4.47
N GLU A 165 18.79 -9.45 -3.44
CA GLU A 165 20.05 -10.00 -2.92
C GLU A 165 19.89 -11.34 -2.21
N MET A 166 18.71 -11.64 -1.66
CA MET A 166 18.37 -12.96 -1.10
C MET A 166 18.07 -13.97 -2.20
N VAL A 167 17.84 -13.49 -3.43
CA VAL A 167 17.64 -14.28 -4.63
C VAL A 167 18.84 -14.15 -5.56
N LYS A 168 20.06 -13.89 -5.02
CA LYS A 168 21.31 -14.13 -5.76
C LYS A 168 21.44 -15.63 -6.03
N ALA A 169 20.67 -16.13 -7.00
CA ALA A 169 21.20 -17.16 -7.87
C ALA A 169 22.47 -16.55 -8.50
N PRO A 170 23.59 -17.27 -8.52
CA PRO A 170 24.76 -16.82 -9.25
C PRO A 170 24.31 -16.36 -10.64
N LEU A 171 24.77 -15.20 -11.09
CA LEU A 171 24.71 -14.88 -12.52
C LEU A 171 25.50 -15.97 -13.22
N MET A 172 24.77 -16.96 -13.77
CA MET A 172 25.29 -18.07 -14.55
C MET A 172 26.42 -18.85 -13.87
N ASP A 173 26.09 -20.03 -13.35
CA ASP A 173 26.96 -21.16 -13.68
C ASP A 173 26.08 -22.40 -13.89
N GLU A 174 26.27 -23.00 -15.06
CA GLU A 174 25.63 -24.22 -15.58
C GLU A 174 24.27 -24.06 -16.30
N ALA A 175 24.30 -24.37 -17.60
CA ALA A 175 23.11 -24.67 -18.39
C ALA A 175 22.29 -25.76 -17.69
N GLY A 176 21.12 -25.41 -17.16
CA GLY A 176 20.24 -26.35 -16.46
C GLY A 176 19.45 -25.80 -15.27
N ASP A 177 19.70 -24.56 -14.82
CA ASP A 177 18.90 -23.97 -13.73
C ASP A 177 17.51 -23.52 -14.21
N PHE A 178 16.47 -24.22 -13.77
CA PHE A 178 15.07 -23.90 -14.05
C PHE A 178 14.71 -22.48 -13.64
N VAL A 179 15.22 -21.97 -12.50
CA VAL A 179 14.82 -20.66 -11.98
C VAL A 179 15.33 -19.54 -12.89
N GLY A 180 16.57 -19.63 -13.37
CA GLY A 180 17.16 -18.65 -14.30
C GLY A 180 16.46 -18.55 -15.66
N ASP A 181 15.80 -19.62 -16.13
CA ASP A 181 15.05 -19.65 -17.40
C ASP A 181 13.52 -19.52 -17.21
N TYR A 182 13.02 -19.58 -15.97
CA TYR A 182 11.59 -19.51 -15.70
C TYR A 182 11.03 -18.11 -15.97
N LEU A 183 10.00 -18.03 -16.82
CA LEU A 183 9.43 -16.76 -17.31
C LEU A 183 9.09 -15.76 -16.19
N LEU A 184 8.47 -16.21 -15.09
CA LEU A 184 8.09 -15.31 -14.00
C LEU A 184 9.32 -14.70 -13.31
N TYR A 185 10.41 -15.45 -13.20
CA TYR A 185 11.66 -14.97 -12.62
C TYR A 185 12.32 -13.93 -13.52
N LEU A 186 12.42 -14.22 -14.84
CA LEU A 186 12.94 -13.29 -15.84
C LEU A 186 12.15 -11.97 -15.84
N LEU A 187 10.81 -12.03 -15.88
CA LEU A 187 9.96 -10.84 -15.85
C LEU A 187 10.19 -9.99 -14.60
N ARG A 188 10.26 -10.63 -13.42
CA ARG A 188 10.49 -9.95 -12.15
C ARG A 188 11.87 -9.29 -12.11
N GLU A 189 12.92 -10.00 -12.49
CA GLU A 189 14.30 -9.52 -12.40
C GLU A 189 14.57 -8.39 -13.41
N THR A 190 14.06 -8.53 -14.63
CA THR A 190 14.12 -7.46 -15.64
C THR A 190 13.38 -6.21 -15.17
N TYR A 191 12.15 -6.34 -14.65
CA TYR A 191 11.40 -5.21 -14.09
C TYR A 191 12.16 -4.56 -12.92
N SER A 192 12.65 -5.35 -11.97
CA SER A 192 13.35 -4.86 -10.77
C SER A 192 14.59 -4.04 -11.15
N ARG A 193 15.44 -4.57 -12.03
CA ARG A 193 16.67 -3.88 -12.45
C ARG A 193 16.39 -2.66 -13.33
N HIS A 194 15.38 -2.73 -14.19
CA HIS A 194 15.04 -1.61 -15.05
C HIS A 194 14.41 -0.46 -14.25
N SER A 195 13.46 -0.76 -13.37
CA SER A 195 12.84 0.25 -12.49
C SER A 195 13.84 0.93 -11.55
N ALA A 196 14.83 0.18 -11.04
CA ALA A 196 15.92 0.72 -10.22
C ALA A 196 16.81 1.74 -10.96
N LYS A 197 16.86 1.69 -12.30
CA LYS A 197 17.54 2.71 -13.12
C LYS A 197 16.63 3.88 -13.49
N LEU A 198 15.38 3.60 -13.85
CA LEU A 198 14.43 4.60 -14.33
C LEU A 198 13.97 5.55 -13.20
N TYR A 199 13.49 5.02 -12.08
CA TYR A 199 12.81 5.82 -11.07
C TYR A 199 13.68 6.89 -10.39
N PRO A 200 14.96 6.64 -10.07
CA PRO A 200 15.84 7.69 -9.57
C PRO A 200 15.96 8.87 -10.55
N LYS A 201 16.05 8.62 -11.86
CA LYS A 201 16.13 9.67 -12.89
C LYS A 201 14.87 10.53 -12.92
N LEU A 202 13.69 9.92 -12.78
CA LEU A 202 12.42 10.65 -12.72
C LEU A 202 12.36 11.55 -11.47
N GLN A 203 12.77 11.03 -10.32
CA GLN A 203 12.79 11.78 -9.07
C GLN A 203 13.79 12.95 -9.13
N GLU A 204 15.01 12.71 -9.60
CA GLU A 204 16.07 13.74 -9.67
C GLU A 204 15.76 14.83 -10.70
N GLN A 205 15.20 14.48 -11.85
CA GLN A 205 15.04 15.41 -12.98
C GLN A 205 13.66 16.07 -13.04
N CYS A 206 12.64 15.49 -12.40
CA CYS A 206 11.26 15.96 -12.49
C CYS A 206 10.57 16.11 -11.13
N ASP A 207 11.22 15.74 -10.01
CA ASP A 207 10.58 15.61 -8.69
C ASP A 207 9.29 14.77 -8.76
N VAL A 208 9.40 13.60 -9.37
CA VAL A 208 8.28 12.67 -9.54
C VAL A 208 8.67 11.28 -9.04
N ASN A 209 7.92 10.79 -8.05
CA ASN A 209 8.07 9.43 -7.55
C ASN A 209 7.31 8.39 -8.42
N PRO A 210 7.49 7.09 -8.19
CA PRO A 210 6.84 6.05 -9.00
C PRO A 210 5.30 6.09 -9.02
N GLU A 211 4.67 6.48 -7.90
CA GLU A 211 3.22 6.60 -7.78
C GLU A 211 2.70 7.80 -8.59
N GLU A 212 3.33 8.96 -8.42
CA GLU A 212 3.07 10.20 -9.17
C GLU A 212 3.28 10.01 -10.68
N TRP A 213 4.34 9.29 -11.07
CA TRP A 213 4.66 8.95 -12.45
C TRP A 213 3.49 8.28 -13.18
N ARG A 214 2.84 7.29 -12.55
CA ARG A 214 1.74 6.54 -13.17
C ARG A 214 0.54 7.43 -13.47
N ILE A 215 0.26 8.39 -12.59
CA ILE A 215 -0.82 9.37 -12.77
C ILE A 215 -0.43 10.36 -13.88
N MET A 216 0.76 10.95 -13.78
CA MET A 216 1.25 11.98 -14.69
C MET A 216 1.27 11.53 -16.15
N VAL A 217 1.78 10.33 -16.44
CA VAL A 217 1.90 9.84 -17.82
C VAL A 217 0.53 9.53 -18.44
N ARG A 218 -0.45 9.09 -17.63
CA ARG A 218 -1.82 8.87 -18.10
C ARG A 218 -2.55 10.18 -18.37
N LEU A 219 -2.42 11.16 -17.48
CA LEU A 219 -3.00 12.48 -17.67
C LEU A 219 -2.32 13.26 -18.80
N ALA A 220 -1.03 13.05 -19.05
CA ALA A 220 -0.33 13.66 -20.19
C ALA A 220 -0.87 13.17 -21.54
N ASP A 221 -1.32 11.91 -21.63
CA ASP A 221 -1.95 11.33 -22.83
C ASP A 221 -3.44 11.71 -22.95
N LYS A 222 -4.19 11.65 -21.85
CA LYS A 222 -5.66 11.79 -21.86
C LYS A 222 -6.18 13.19 -21.52
N GLY A 223 -5.36 14.06 -20.93
CA GLY A 223 -5.68 15.42 -20.51
C GLY A 223 -6.52 15.52 -19.23
N ASN A 224 -7.58 14.72 -19.11
CA ASN A 224 -8.38 14.60 -17.89
C ASN A 224 -8.84 13.15 -17.67
N LEU A 225 -8.92 12.73 -16.42
CA LEU A 225 -9.39 11.40 -16.01
C LEU A 225 -10.09 11.47 -14.65
N SER A 226 -11.10 10.62 -14.45
CA SER A 226 -11.74 10.46 -13.15
C SER A 226 -10.81 9.74 -12.16
N ILE A 227 -10.96 10.01 -10.87
CA ILE A 227 -10.24 9.35 -9.78
C ILE A 227 -10.50 7.84 -9.79
N ALA A 228 -11.75 7.43 -10.08
CA ALA A 228 -12.13 6.02 -10.17
C ALA A 228 -11.42 5.31 -11.33
N ASP A 229 -11.39 5.93 -12.52
CA ASP A 229 -10.69 5.36 -13.68
C ASP A 229 -9.17 5.31 -13.45
N LEU A 230 -8.60 6.38 -12.90
CA LEU A 230 -7.19 6.43 -12.53
C LEU A 230 -6.84 5.35 -11.50
N SER A 231 -7.67 5.15 -10.48
CA SER A 231 -7.46 4.15 -9.43
C SER A 231 -7.27 2.75 -10.03
N ALA A 232 -8.13 2.38 -10.98
CA ALA A 232 -8.01 1.11 -11.69
C ALA A 232 -6.76 1.06 -12.58
N MET A 233 -6.44 2.15 -13.29
CA MET A 233 -5.31 2.20 -14.23
C MET A 233 -3.94 2.19 -13.55
N VAL A 234 -3.80 2.80 -12.37
CA VAL A 234 -2.51 2.95 -11.67
C VAL A 234 -2.32 1.94 -10.53
N MET A 235 -3.32 1.08 -10.30
CA MET A 235 -3.36 0.07 -9.24
C MET A 235 -3.17 0.69 -7.85
N GLN A 236 -3.87 1.80 -7.61
CA GLN A 236 -3.82 2.54 -6.35
C GLN A 236 -5.25 2.81 -5.86
N PRO A 237 -5.61 2.53 -4.60
CA PRO A 237 -6.94 2.83 -4.06
C PRO A 237 -7.27 4.33 -4.13
N GLU A 238 -8.54 4.69 -4.29
CA GLU A 238 -8.95 6.11 -4.41
C GLU A 238 -8.48 7.01 -3.27
N VAL A 239 -8.52 6.52 -2.02
CA VAL A 239 -8.09 7.31 -0.84
C VAL A 239 -6.60 7.66 -0.94
N ALA A 240 -5.78 6.67 -1.29
CA ALA A 240 -4.36 6.82 -1.53
C ALA A 240 -4.09 7.73 -2.74
N LEU A 241 -4.83 7.52 -3.82
CA LEU A 241 -4.67 8.25 -5.07
C LEU A 241 -4.98 9.74 -4.88
N ARG A 242 -6.01 10.07 -4.08
CA ARG A 242 -6.33 11.45 -3.73
C ARG A 242 -5.18 12.12 -2.99
N GLN A 243 -4.52 11.42 -2.07
CA GLN A 243 -3.34 11.95 -1.40
C GLN A 243 -2.20 12.22 -2.39
N THR A 244 -1.93 11.29 -3.32
CA THR A 244 -0.94 11.50 -4.38
C THR A 244 -1.30 12.66 -5.30
N ALA A 245 -2.58 12.79 -5.64
CA ALA A 245 -3.09 13.87 -6.47
C ALA A 245 -2.96 15.23 -5.78
N ASP A 246 -3.26 15.32 -4.47
CA ASP A 246 -3.07 16.55 -3.69
C ASP A 246 -1.61 17.03 -3.77
N TRP A 247 -0.63 16.13 -3.68
CA TRP A 247 0.78 16.49 -3.85
C TRP A 247 1.11 16.97 -5.27
N LEU A 248 0.55 16.33 -6.30
CA LEU A 248 0.70 16.78 -7.68
C LEU A 248 0.04 18.14 -7.91
N VAL A 249 -1.05 18.45 -7.21
CA VAL A 249 -1.69 19.78 -7.22
C VAL A 249 -0.80 20.81 -6.54
N GLU A 250 -0.19 20.48 -5.40
CA GLU A 250 0.78 21.34 -4.70
C GLU A 250 2.01 21.63 -5.56
N LYS A 251 2.50 20.64 -6.31
CA LYS A 251 3.55 20.80 -7.32
C LYS A 251 3.11 21.60 -8.55
N GLY A 252 1.82 21.89 -8.68
CA GLY A 252 1.24 22.58 -9.83
C GLY A 252 1.23 21.74 -11.11
N TYR A 253 1.38 20.43 -11.02
CA TYR A 253 1.42 19.51 -12.17
C TYR A 253 0.01 19.08 -12.61
N VAL A 254 -0.92 18.96 -11.66
CA VAL A 254 -2.32 18.63 -11.95
C VAL A 254 -3.25 19.59 -11.22
N ALA A 255 -4.53 19.57 -11.56
CA ALA A 255 -5.59 20.30 -10.88
C ALA A 255 -6.83 19.41 -10.78
N TYR A 256 -7.64 19.63 -9.74
CA TYR A 256 -8.99 19.11 -9.70
C TYR A 256 -9.89 19.94 -10.62
N ALA A 257 -10.44 19.31 -11.66
CA ALA A 257 -11.49 19.93 -12.47
C ALA A 257 -12.82 19.98 -11.70
N ASP A 258 -13.04 18.95 -10.88
CA ASP A 258 -14.12 18.81 -9.90
C ASP A 258 -13.69 17.84 -8.78
N ASN A 259 -14.58 17.47 -7.85
CA ASN A 259 -14.26 16.58 -6.73
C ASN A 259 -13.87 15.14 -7.13
N ALA A 260 -14.13 14.72 -8.36
CA ALA A 260 -13.92 13.38 -8.87
C ALA A 260 -12.97 13.32 -10.07
N THR A 261 -12.56 14.45 -10.65
CA THR A 261 -11.80 14.50 -11.91
C THR A 261 -10.51 15.28 -11.75
N LEU A 262 -9.40 14.69 -12.21
CA LEU A 262 -8.11 15.35 -12.34
C LEU A 262 -7.86 15.78 -13.77
N THR A 263 -7.23 16.93 -13.94
CA THR A 263 -6.74 17.44 -15.21
C THR A 263 -5.28 17.85 -15.10
N ILE A 264 -4.52 17.67 -16.18
CA ILE A 264 -3.12 18.09 -16.23
C ILE A 264 -3.02 19.60 -16.49
N THR A 265 -2.15 20.29 -15.76
CA THR A 265 -1.87 21.71 -16.02
C THR A 265 -0.90 21.88 -17.20
N GLU A 266 -0.69 23.12 -17.68
CA GLU A 266 0.35 23.37 -18.68
C GLU A 266 1.75 23.00 -18.16
N HIS A 267 2.06 23.35 -16.91
CA HIS A 267 3.31 22.93 -16.28
C HIS A 267 3.42 21.40 -16.18
N GLY A 268 2.32 20.74 -15.82
CA GLY A 268 2.25 19.29 -15.80
C GLY A 268 2.49 18.65 -17.16
N LYS A 269 2.02 19.25 -18.26
CA LYS A 269 2.28 18.76 -19.62
C LYS A 269 3.76 18.82 -19.96
N GLU A 270 4.44 19.91 -19.62
CA GLU A 270 5.90 20.05 -19.83
C GLU A 270 6.66 18.96 -19.06
N ILE A 271 6.30 18.74 -17.79
CA ILE A 271 6.88 17.68 -16.97
C ILE A 271 6.54 16.31 -17.57
N GLY A 272 5.28 16.08 -17.96
CA GLY A 272 4.82 14.84 -18.61
C GLY A 272 5.60 14.48 -19.88
N GLN A 273 5.94 15.47 -20.70
CA GLN A 273 6.79 15.27 -21.89
C GLN A 273 8.22 14.88 -21.52
N LYS A 274 8.82 15.56 -20.51
CA LYS A 274 10.15 15.19 -20.01
C LYS A 274 10.17 13.78 -19.44
N LEU A 275 9.17 13.44 -18.65
CA LEU A 275 8.92 12.12 -18.08
C LEU A 275 8.88 11.04 -19.18
N GLN A 276 8.07 11.24 -20.24
CA GLN A 276 8.01 10.33 -21.38
C GLN A 276 9.36 10.21 -22.11
N ALA A 277 10.06 11.33 -22.31
CA ALA A 277 11.37 11.32 -22.96
C ALA A 277 12.41 10.51 -22.18
N ILE A 278 12.46 10.66 -20.84
CA ILE A 278 13.34 9.86 -19.98
C ILE A 278 12.99 8.37 -20.11
N ALA A 279 11.72 8.00 -19.98
CA ALA A 279 11.31 6.61 -20.07
C ALA A 279 11.59 5.98 -21.44
N HIS A 280 11.37 6.72 -22.53
CA HIS A 280 11.71 6.24 -23.88
C HIS A 280 13.21 6.08 -24.08
N ALA A 281 14.04 6.97 -23.51
CA ALA A 281 15.49 6.83 -23.57
C ALA A 281 15.97 5.59 -22.80
N GLU A 282 15.47 5.36 -21.58
CA GLU A 282 15.80 4.16 -20.80
C GLU A 282 15.31 2.87 -21.48
N GLU A 283 14.10 2.89 -22.07
CA GLU A 283 13.58 1.76 -22.84
C GLU A 283 14.45 1.47 -24.06
N ALA A 284 14.86 2.51 -24.80
CA ALA A 284 15.74 2.35 -25.96
C ALA A 284 17.12 1.80 -25.58
N GLU A 285 17.70 2.25 -24.46
CA GLU A 285 18.96 1.71 -23.94
C GLU A 285 18.81 0.24 -23.52
N LEU A 286 17.70 -0.13 -22.86
CA LEU A 286 17.44 -1.53 -22.48
C LEU A 286 17.31 -2.42 -23.72
N LEU A 287 16.53 -1.95 -24.71
CA LEU A 287 16.22 -2.71 -25.92
C LEU A 287 17.36 -2.69 -26.95
N SER A 288 18.41 -1.88 -26.77
CA SER A 288 19.57 -1.88 -27.68
C SER A 288 20.36 -3.19 -27.63
N ALA A 289 20.11 -4.04 -26.63
CA ALA A 289 20.65 -5.39 -26.56
C ALA A 289 20.00 -6.37 -27.57
N LEU A 290 18.87 -5.98 -28.20
CA LEU A 290 18.10 -6.80 -29.11
C LEU A 290 17.98 -6.15 -30.50
N PRO A 291 17.88 -6.94 -31.58
CA PRO A 291 17.47 -6.44 -32.89
C PRO A 291 16.09 -5.77 -32.83
N GLU A 292 15.86 -4.74 -33.65
CA GLU A 292 14.62 -3.95 -33.62
C GLU A 292 13.34 -4.80 -33.77
N GLU A 293 13.37 -5.80 -34.65
CA GLU A 293 12.26 -6.73 -34.85
C GLU A 293 11.97 -7.56 -33.59
N GLN A 294 13.00 -8.03 -32.90
CA GLN A 294 12.84 -8.80 -31.66
C GLN A 294 12.33 -7.92 -30.52
N SER A 295 12.81 -6.67 -30.43
CA SER A 295 12.31 -5.68 -29.47
C SER A 295 10.82 -5.42 -29.66
N ARG A 296 10.36 -5.29 -30.90
CA ARG A 296 8.94 -5.14 -31.24
C ARG A 296 8.15 -6.39 -30.86
N GLN A 297 8.63 -7.56 -31.26
CA GLN A 297 8.00 -8.85 -30.97
C GLN A 297 7.88 -9.11 -29.46
N LEU A 298 8.88 -8.76 -28.67
CA LEU A 298 8.85 -8.86 -27.21
C LEU A 298 7.68 -8.05 -26.63
N LYS A 299 7.54 -6.78 -27.03
CA LYS A 299 6.45 -5.92 -26.57
C LYS A 299 5.08 -6.46 -26.95
N ASP A 300 4.94 -6.97 -28.18
CA ASP A 300 3.67 -7.51 -28.66
C ASP A 300 3.30 -8.83 -27.95
N ASN A 301 4.27 -9.70 -27.70
CA ASN A 301 4.06 -10.93 -26.91
C ASN A 301 3.64 -10.61 -25.47
N LEU A 302 4.27 -9.62 -24.82
CA LEU A 302 3.90 -9.21 -23.46
C LEU A 302 2.47 -8.67 -23.40
N LYS A 303 2.04 -7.87 -24.38
CA LYS A 303 0.65 -7.40 -24.47
C LYS A 303 -0.33 -8.56 -24.61
N ALA A 304 -0.05 -9.51 -25.51
CA ALA A 304 -0.90 -10.68 -25.72
C ALA A 304 -1.01 -11.56 -24.45
N LEU A 305 0.07 -11.68 -23.68
CA LEU A 305 0.05 -12.39 -22.39
C LEU A 305 -0.81 -11.66 -21.35
N LEU A 306 -0.72 -10.33 -21.26
CA LEU A 306 -1.55 -9.53 -20.36
C LEU A 306 -3.04 -9.63 -20.71
N GLU A 307 -3.40 -9.58 -22.00
CA GLU A 307 -4.78 -9.74 -22.47
C GLU A 307 -5.38 -11.10 -22.08
N LYS A 308 -4.57 -12.16 -22.02
CA LYS A 308 -5.02 -13.48 -21.58
C LYS A 308 -5.29 -13.57 -20.06
N MET A 309 -4.70 -12.67 -19.28
CA MET A 309 -4.79 -12.65 -17.81
C MET A 309 -5.84 -11.65 -17.27
N ALA A 310 -6.30 -10.73 -18.12
CA ALA A 310 -7.35 -9.76 -17.81
C ALA A 310 -8.74 -10.39 -17.82
#